data_AF-A0A6J1PFX6-F1
#
_entry.id   AF-A0A6J1PFX6-F1
#
_cell.length_a   1.000
_cell.length_b   1.000
_cell.length_c   1.000
_cell.angle_alpha   90.00
_cell.angle_beta   90.00
_cell.angle_gamma   90.00
#
_symmetry.space_group_name_H-M   'P 1'
#
loop_
_entity.id
_entity.type
_entity.pdbx_description
1 polymer ?
#
loop_
_entity_poly.entity_id
_entity_poly.type
_entity_poly.pdbx_seq_one_letter_code
_entity_poly.pdbx_strand_id
1 'polypeptide(L)'
;MLRTTARLFYRYVFKRSSTFTLGVVISAMFFERAYDQACDYIHETVNKGRLWKHIKHRYENSIMETRYTRRDQAKPSINNEENH
;
A
#
# COMPACT_ATOMS: atom_id res chain seq x y z
N MET A 1 -21.31 -17.71 31.01
CA MET A 1 -19.94 -17.44 30.51
C MET A 1 -19.71 -15.97 30.16
N LEU A 2 -20.61 -15.29 29.42
CA LEU A 2 -20.49 -13.86 29.07
C LEU A 2 -20.25 -12.89 30.27
N ARG A 3 -20.87 -13.16 31.43
CA ARG A 3 -20.77 -12.29 32.61
C ARG A 3 -19.37 -12.23 33.20
N THR A 4 -18.54 -13.26 33.00
CA THR A 4 -17.17 -13.32 33.52
C THR A 4 -16.23 -12.58 32.59
N THR A 5 -16.42 -12.73 31.28
CA THR A 5 -15.66 -12.03 30.23
C THR A 5 -15.85 -10.52 30.31
N ALA A 6 -17.09 -10.04 30.43
CA ALA A 6 -17.39 -8.62 30.59
C ALA A 6 -16.78 -8.02 31.87
N ARG A 7 -16.80 -8.78 32.98
CA ARG A 7 -16.14 -8.36 34.23
C ARG A 7 -14.62 -8.30 34.11
N LEU A 8 -14.03 -9.17 33.28
CA LEU A 8 -12.60 -9.16 33.00
C LEU A 8 -12.23 -7.89 32.22
N PHE A 9 -12.87 -7.63 31.08
CA PHE A 9 -12.63 -6.41 30.30
C PHE A 9 -12.87 -5.13 31.10
N TYR A 10 -13.94 -5.09 31.90
CA TYR A 10 -14.20 -3.95 32.76
C TYR A 10 -13.08 -3.73 33.78
N ARG A 11 -12.60 -4.78 34.45
CA ARG A 11 -11.53 -4.68 35.45
C ARG A 11 -10.17 -4.32 34.85
N TYR A 12 -9.85 -4.82 33.66
CA TYR A 12 -8.51 -4.65 33.07
C TYR A 12 -8.39 -3.44 32.15
N VAL A 13 -9.43 -3.10 31.38
CA VAL A 13 -9.37 -2.06 30.36
C VAL A 13 -10.15 -0.81 30.78
N PHE A 14 -11.35 -0.96 31.34
CA PHE A 14 -12.26 0.17 31.57
C PHE A 14 -12.28 0.72 33.01
N LYS A 15 -11.68 0.03 33.99
CA LYS A 15 -11.72 0.42 35.42
C LYS A 15 -10.79 1.59 35.76
N ARG A 16 -9.64 1.71 35.08
CA ARG A 16 -8.67 2.79 35.29
C ARG A 16 -8.56 3.64 34.03
N SER A 17 -8.78 4.94 34.16
CA SER A 17 -8.71 5.90 33.05
C SER A 17 -7.35 5.87 32.35
N SER A 18 -6.24 5.65 33.07
CA SER A 18 -4.91 5.55 32.49
C SER A 18 -4.72 4.31 31.59
N THR A 19 -5.21 3.15 32.02
CA THR A 19 -5.14 1.90 31.24
C THR A 19 -6.10 1.94 30.06
N PHE A 20 -7.25 2.60 30.22
CA PHE A 20 -8.18 2.88 29.16
C PHE A 20 -7.55 3.75 28.05
N THR A 21 -6.97 4.90 28.41
CA THR A 21 -6.31 5.79 27.44
C THR A 21 -5.16 5.09 26.72
N LEU A 22 -4.33 4.31 27.44
CA LEU A 22 -3.27 3.51 26.82
C LEU A 22 -3.83 2.50 25.80
N GLY A 23 -4.92 1.81 26.16
CA GLY A 23 -5.61 0.90 25.26
C GLY A 23 -6.13 1.61 24.01
N VAL A 24 -6.77 2.77 24.17
CA VAL A 24 -7.29 3.58 23.05
C VAL A 24 -6.16 4.02 22.11
N VAL A 25 -5.04 4.51 22.64
CA VAL A 25 -3.89 4.94 21.81
C VAL A 25 -3.32 3.77 21.00
N ILE A 26 -3.11 2.63 21.64
CA ILE A 26 -2.62 1.43 20.96
C ILE A 26 -3.62 0.98 19.90
N SER A 27 -4.90 0.86 20.27
CA SER A 27 -5.96 0.50 19.34
C SER A 27 -6.05 1.45 18.16
N ALA A 28 -5.89 2.77 18.37
CA ALA A 28 -5.90 3.76 17.31
C ALA A 28 -4.77 3.52 16.30
N MET A 29 -3.53 3.28 16.76
CA MET A 29 -2.40 3.01 15.87
C MET A 29 -2.60 1.76 15.00
N PHE A 30 -3.17 0.69 15.57
CA PHE A 30 -3.49 -0.51 14.82
C PHE A 30 -4.72 -0.32 13.91
N PHE A 31 -5.70 0.46 14.37
CA PHE A 31 -6.90 0.77 13.62
C PHE A 31 -6.59 1.59 12.38
N GLU A 32 -5.71 2.60 12.46
CA GLU A 32 -5.26 3.38 11.29
C GLU A 32 -4.78 2.48 10.15
N ARG A 33 -3.85 1.56 10.44
CA ARG A 33 -3.28 0.65 9.43
C ARG A 33 -4.32 -0.29 8.83
N ALA A 34 -5.20 -0.83 9.66
CA ALA A 34 -6.25 -1.74 9.21
C ALA A 34 -7.34 -0.99 8.42
N TYR A 35 -7.69 0.21 8.86
CA TYR A 35 -8.71 1.05 8.25
C TYR A 35 -8.26 1.57 6.89
N ASP A 36 -7.02 2.05 6.77
CA ASP A 36 -6.46 2.47 5.48
C ASP A 36 -6.56 1.34 4.44
N GLN A 37 -6.11 0.12 4.79
CA GLN A 37 -6.17 -1.03 3.89
C GLN A 37 -7.61 -1.45 3.56
N ALA A 38 -8.51 -1.42 4.54
CA ALA A 38 -9.91 -1.76 4.34
C ALA A 38 -10.60 -0.74 3.42
N CYS A 39 -10.38 0.56 3.66
CA CYS A 39 -10.91 1.64 2.85
C CYS A 39 -10.37 1.59 1.43
N ASP A 40 -9.07 1.36 1.26
CA ASP A 40 -8.47 1.18 -0.07
C ASP A 40 -9.14 0.01 -0.78
N TYR A 41 -9.23 -1.16 -0.14
CA TYR A 41 -9.85 -2.34 -0.72
C TYR A 41 -11.31 -2.10 -1.14
N ILE A 42 -12.12 -1.49 -0.27
CA ILE A 42 -13.51 -1.13 -0.57
C ILE A 42 -13.54 -0.14 -1.74
N HIS A 43 -12.66 0.84 -1.75
CA HIS A 43 -12.61 1.85 -2.80
C HIS A 43 -12.17 1.27 -4.15
N GLU A 44 -11.19 0.35 -4.18
CA GLU A 44 -10.80 -0.33 -5.42
C GLU A 44 -11.91 -1.24 -5.92
N THR A 45 -12.61 -1.92 -5.01
CA THR A 45 -13.65 -2.87 -5.38
C THR A 45 -14.90 -2.19 -5.93
N VAL A 46 -15.29 -1.05 -5.36
CA VAL A 46 -16.39 -0.22 -5.85
C VAL A 46 -16.02 0.45 -7.19
N ASN A 47 -14.76 0.88 -7.36
CA ASN A 47 -14.31 1.60 -8.55
C ASN A 47 -13.47 0.74 -9.51
N LYS A 48 -13.74 -0.58 -9.56
CA LYS A 48 -13.07 -1.49 -10.50
C LYS A 48 -13.22 -0.97 -11.93
N GLY A 49 -12.12 -0.95 -12.67
CA GLY A 49 -12.07 -0.48 -14.06
C GLY A 49 -12.05 1.03 -14.29
N ARG A 50 -12.36 1.88 -13.29
CA ARG A 50 -12.31 3.36 -13.43
C ARG A 50 -11.05 3.99 -12.83
N LEU A 51 -10.32 3.25 -12.01
CA LEU A 51 -9.13 3.77 -11.33
C LEU A 51 -7.88 3.74 -12.21
N TRP A 52 -7.10 4.82 -12.19
CA TRP A 52 -5.86 4.97 -12.96
C TRP A 52 -4.90 3.80 -12.75
N LYS A 53 -4.77 3.27 -11.53
CA LYS A 53 -3.95 2.09 -11.24
C LYS A 53 -4.27 0.86 -12.11
N HIS A 54 -5.53 0.68 -12.50
CA HIS A 54 -5.94 -0.41 -13.39
C HIS A 54 -5.66 -0.12 -14.86
N ILE A 55 -5.54 1.15 -15.25
CA ILE A 55 -5.34 1.57 -16.64
C ILE A 55 -3.86 1.86 -16.94
N LYS A 56 -3.07 2.20 -15.93
CA LYS A 56 -1.67 2.63 -16.02
C LYS A 56 -0.78 1.64 -16.77
N HIS A 57 -1.00 0.33 -16.60
CA HIS A 57 -0.25 -0.72 -17.30
C HIS A 57 -0.26 -0.57 -18.83
N ARG A 58 -1.31 0.03 -19.39
CA ARG A 58 -1.44 0.27 -20.85
C ARG A 58 -0.56 1.42 -21.35
N TYR A 59 -0.22 2.37 -20.47
CA TYR A 59 0.56 3.56 -20.82
C TYR A 59 2.02 3.47 -20.38
N GLU A 60 2.32 2.69 -19.33
CA GLU A 60 3.70 2.58 -18.84
C GLU A 60 4.55 1.65 -19.72
N ASN A 61 3.96 0.57 -20.25
CA ASN A 61 4.64 -0.35 -21.18
C ASN A 61 5.04 0.36 -22.48
N SER A 62 4.16 1.17 -23.06
CA SER A 62 4.47 1.91 -24.29
C SER A 62 5.55 2.97 -24.08
N ILE A 63 5.57 3.63 -22.92
CA ILE A 63 6.62 4.60 -22.57
C ILE A 63 7.96 3.90 -22.34
N MET A 64 7.98 2.75 -21.67
CA MET A 64 9.21 1.99 -21.43
C MET A 64 9.78 1.42 -22.74
N GLU A 65 8.95 0.81 -23.58
CA GLU A 65 9.34 0.30 -24.89
C GLU A 65 9.93 1.42 -25.77
N THR A 66 9.26 2.58 -25.82
CA THR A 66 9.77 3.77 -26.53
C THR A 66 11.11 4.27 -25.97
N ARG A 67 11.32 4.20 -24.64
CA ARG A 67 12.58 4.63 -23.99
C ARG A 67 13.73 3.65 -24.17
N TYR A 68 13.47 2.35 -24.29
CA TYR A 68 14.49 1.35 -24.61
C TYR A 68 14.97 1.52 -26.05
N THR A 69 14.06 1.51 -27.02
CA THR A 69 14.41 1.66 -28.45
C THR A 69 15.18 2.95 -28.72
N ARG A 70 14.82 4.07 -28.07
CA ARG A 70 15.56 5.34 -28.23
C ARG A 70 16.98 5.28 -27.63
N ARG A 71 17.17 4.58 -26.51
CA ARG A 71 18.50 4.47 -25.87
C ARG A 71 19.45 3.59 -26.67
N ASP A 72 18.93 2.51 -27.25
CA ASP A 72 19.71 1.57 -28.06
C ASP A 72 20.10 2.17 -29.42
N GLN A 73 19.25 3.03 -29.99
CA GLN A 73 19.55 3.81 -31.20
C GLN A 73 20.54 4.97 -30.94
N ALA A 74 20.58 5.51 -29.72
CA ALA A 74 21.44 6.63 -29.35
C ALA A 74 22.82 6.22 -28.83
N LYS A 75 23.12 4.92 -28.70
CA LYS A 75 24.46 4.44 -28.41
C LYS A 75 25.21 4.33 -29.74
N PRO A 76 26.17 5.22 -30.06
CA PRO A 76 26.94 5.05 -31.27
C PRO A 76 27.71 3.73 -31.15
N SER A 77 27.64 2.91 -32.19
CA SER A 77 28.49 1.74 -32.32
C SER A 77 29.95 2.24 -32.36
N ILE A 78 30.63 2.15 -31.23
CA ILE A 78 32.09 2.34 -31.18
C ILE A 78 32.64 1.13 -31.90
N ASN A 79 32.86 1.30 -33.20
CA ASN A 79 33.42 0.28 -34.06
C ASN A 79 34.91 0.20 -33.73
N ASN A 80 35.32 -0.97 -33.25
CA ASN A 80 36.73 -1.32 -33.11
C ASN A 80 37.35 -1.40 -34.51
N GLU A 81 37.97 -0.31 -34.96
CA GLU A 81 39.02 -0.32 -35.99
C GLU A 81 40.39 -0.31 -35.31
N GLU A 82 40.65 -1.32 -34.47
CA GLU A 82 42.01 -1.80 -34.27
C GLU A 82 42.17 -2.99 -35.22
N ASN A 83 42.91 -2.80 -36.32
CA ASN A 83 43.69 -3.80 -37.07
C ASN A 83 43.85 -3.33 -38.52
N HIS A 84 44.91 -2.56 -38.82
CA HIS A 84 45.86 -2.85 -39.90
C HIS A 84 47.02 -1.85 -39.92
#